data_AF-A0A0F9UJU4-F1
#
_entry.id   AF-A0A0F9UJU4-F1
#
_cell.length_a   1.000
_cell.length_b   1.000
_cell.length_c   1.000
_cell.angle_alpha   90.00
_cell.angle_beta   90.00
_cell.angle_gamma   90.00
#
_symmetry.space_group_name_H-M   'P 1'
#
loop_
_entity.id
_entity.type
_entity.pdbx_description
1 polymer ?
#
loop_
_entity_poly.entity_id
_entity_poly.type
_entity_poly.pdbx_seq_one_letter_code
_entity_poly.pdbx_strand_id
1 'polypeptide(L)'
;MSSSLTNKRFITIGFAASLFLLVVYFSILSAANSFSHAIEQFSQMWYWILPLVAGFGLQVGLYFYIRASFRLRQMANPTAAVTASGGISTGSMVACCLHHLVDVLPLMGLAAAAVFLTQYQAFFLFLGILSNLIGITIMLEIIQKNKLSEGFLRRVLIYNMNQIKKIAIGSSLVLLLAVFFLINDQVKVDVSANISTTETITPKIGSEPKLTEAISLLNKTDNQGEILFKVTPLDFSFNTPVKFEVKIDTHSGSLGFDLTEISILEDDLGNNYQATDWQGSPSGGHHLAGVLVFSKLDIQAKKLKLIIQDSFLRVFEWDLE
;
A
#
# COMPACT_ATOMS: atom_id res chain seq x y z
N MET A 1 -11.57 7.47 -48.07
CA MET A 1 -11.52 8.66 -47.19
C MET A 1 -12.03 8.38 -45.76
N SER A 2 -12.88 7.36 -45.52
CA SER A 2 -13.45 7.05 -44.19
C SER A 2 -12.46 6.51 -43.14
N SER A 3 -11.43 5.77 -43.55
CA SER A 3 -10.51 5.09 -42.61
C SER A 3 -9.64 6.03 -41.77
N SER A 4 -9.19 7.16 -42.33
CA SER A 4 -8.38 8.14 -41.60
C SER A 4 -9.18 8.89 -40.52
N LEU A 5 -10.47 9.12 -40.77
CA LEU A 5 -11.37 9.79 -39.84
C LEU A 5 -11.71 8.88 -38.65
N THR A 6 -11.96 7.59 -38.89
CA THR A 6 -12.15 6.60 -37.82
C THR A 6 -10.91 6.51 -36.94
N ASN A 7 -9.72 6.55 -37.55
CA ASN A 7 -8.45 6.46 -36.83
C ASN A 7 -8.20 7.64 -35.89
N LYS A 8 -8.42 8.88 -36.36
CA LYS A 8 -8.27 10.06 -35.50
C LYS A 8 -9.29 10.06 -34.36
N ARG A 9 -10.54 9.67 -34.65
CA ARG A 9 -11.64 9.68 -33.68
C ARG A 9 -11.41 8.74 -32.50
N PHE A 10 -10.95 7.51 -32.73
CA PHE A 10 -10.76 6.58 -31.60
C PHE A 10 -9.59 7.00 -30.70
N ILE A 11 -8.53 7.58 -31.26
CA ILE A 11 -7.39 8.10 -30.49
C ILE A 11 -7.86 9.26 -29.61
N THR A 12 -8.63 10.21 -30.16
CA THR A 12 -9.18 11.33 -29.39
C THR A 12 -10.14 10.86 -28.29
N ILE A 13 -10.96 9.84 -28.56
CA ILE A 13 -11.87 9.27 -27.56
C ILE A 13 -11.08 8.58 -26.44
N GLY A 14 -10.05 7.81 -26.79
CA GLY A 14 -9.20 7.16 -25.80
C GLY A 14 -8.46 8.15 -24.91
N PHE A 15 -7.89 9.21 -25.50
CA PHE A 15 -7.23 10.28 -24.74
C PHE A 15 -8.22 11.03 -23.83
N ALA A 16 -9.42 11.35 -24.35
CA ALA A 16 -10.47 11.98 -23.54
C ALA A 16 -10.91 11.09 -22.38
N ALA A 17 -10.99 9.77 -22.58
CA ALA A 17 -11.33 8.81 -21.52
C ALA A 17 -10.23 8.74 -20.45
N SER A 18 -8.94 8.71 -20.83
CA SER A 18 -7.83 8.78 -19.87
C SER A 18 -7.85 10.09 -19.06
N LEU A 19 -8.06 11.23 -19.73
CA LEU A 19 -8.12 12.52 -19.06
C LEU A 19 -9.31 12.61 -18.10
N PHE A 20 -10.49 12.18 -18.55
CA PHE A 20 -11.68 12.12 -17.72
C PHE A 20 -11.44 11.29 -16.46
N LEU A 21 -10.81 10.14 -16.60
CA LEU A 21 -10.50 9.25 -15.49
C LEU A 21 -9.52 9.85 -14.48
N LEU A 22 -8.49 10.56 -14.96
CA LEU A 22 -7.59 11.33 -14.08
C LEU A 22 -8.33 12.46 -13.36
N VAL A 23 -9.19 13.20 -14.05
CA VAL A 23 -10.00 14.26 -13.45
C VAL A 23 -10.89 13.68 -12.34
N VAL A 24 -11.54 12.54 -12.60
CA VAL A 24 -12.35 11.84 -11.59
C VAL A 24 -11.49 11.43 -10.40
N TYR A 25 -10.32 10.83 -10.63
CA TYR A 25 -9.38 10.45 -9.56
C TYR A 25 -9.00 11.64 -8.68
N PHE A 26 -8.51 12.74 -9.28
CA PHE A 26 -8.13 13.94 -8.54
C PHE A 26 -9.33 14.59 -7.84
N SER A 27 -10.51 14.60 -8.46
CA SER A 27 -11.71 15.18 -7.88
C SER A 27 -12.16 14.44 -6.63
N ILE A 28 -12.20 13.10 -6.68
CA ILE A 28 -12.57 12.26 -5.53
C ILE A 28 -11.56 12.45 -4.40
N LEU A 29 -10.26 12.37 -4.70
CA LEU A 29 -9.22 12.44 -3.68
C LEU A 29 -9.12 13.83 -3.04
N SER A 30 -9.34 14.89 -3.83
CA SER A 30 -9.39 16.26 -3.32
C SER A 30 -10.62 16.52 -2.47
N ALA A 31 -11.76 15.92 -2.80
CA ALA A 31 -13.01 16.06 -2.04
C ALA A 31 -12.99 15.27 -0.73
N ALA A 32 -12.33 14.11 -0.69
CA ALA A 32 -12.21 13.28 0.49
C ALA A 32 -11.21 13.84 1.52
N ASN A 33 -10.06 14.34 1.03
CA ASN A 33 -8.96 14.78 1.88
C ASN A 33 -8.59 16.24 1.60
N SER A 34 -7.73 16.48 0.61
CA SER A 34 -7.35 17.82 0.15
C SER A 34 -6.64 17.76 -1.20
N PHE A 35 -6.56 18.89 -1.91
CA PHE A 35 -5.88 18.95 -3.20
C PHE A 35 -4.37 18.68 -3.10
N SER A 36 -3.71 19.16 -2.03
CA SER A 36 -2.29 18.86 -1.78
C SER A 36 -2.05 17.37 -1.56
N HIS A 37 -2.91 16.73 -0.76
CA HIS A 37 -2.85 15.29 -0.55
C HIS A 37 -3.05 14.51 -1.86
N ALA A 38 -3.95 14.96 -2.74
CA ALA A 38 -4.17 14.31 -4.03
C ALA A 38 -2.93 14.33 -4.94
N ILE A 39 -2.18 15.44 -4.94
CA ILE A 39 -0.92 15.55 -5.70
C ILE A 39 0.16 14.63 -5.11
N GLU A 40 0.30 14.63 -3.78
CA GLU A 40 1.29 13.81 -3.09
C GLU A 40 1.05 12.32 -3.34
N GLN A 41 -0.18 11.85 -3.14
CA GLN A 41 -0.57 10.46 -3.42
C GLN A 41 -0.34 10.08 -4.87
N PHE A 42 -0.71 10.96 -5.81
CA PHE A 42 -0.40 10.73 -7.22
C PHE A 42 1.10 10.62 -7.47
N SER A 43 1.93 11.49 -6.88
CA SER A 43 3.38 11.49 -7.05
C SER A 43 4.06 10.25 -6.43
N GLN A 44 3.49 9.66 -5.39
CA GLN A 44 4.00 8.41 -4.83
C GLN A 44 3.60 7.20 -5.69
N MET A 45 2.38 7.21 -6.23
CA MET A 45 1.79 6.05 -6.92
C MET A 45 1.73 6.18 -8.45
N TRP A 46 2.37 7.19 -9.05
CA TRP A 46 2.21 7.47 -10.49
C TRP A 46 2.59 6.29 -11.38
N TYR A 47 3.57 5.48 -10.97
CA TYR A 47 4.01 4.28 -11.69
C TYR A 47 2.90 3.23 -11.81
N TRP A 48 1.95 3.19 -10.87
CA TRP A 48 0.79 2.30 -10.92
C TRP A 48 -0.39 2.95 -11.66
N ILE A 49 -0.62 4.25 -11.42
CA ILE A 49 -1.78 4.98 -11.94
C ILE A 49 -1.63 5.24 -13.45
N LEU A 50 -0.47 5.70 -13.93
CA LEU A 50 -0.30 6.04 -15.35
C LEU A 50 -0.52 4.85 -16.29
N PRO A 51 0.05 3.65 -16.04
CA PRO A 51 -0.24 2.48 -16.88
C PRO A 51 -1.73 2.09 -16.87
N LEU A 52 -2.42 2.22 -15.73
CA LEU A 52 -3.85 1.95 -15.64
C LEU A 52 -4.67 2.93 -16.47
N VAL A 53 -4.41 4.23 -16.30
CA VAL A 53 -5.11 5.30 -17.02
C VAL A 53 -4.85 5.21 -18.52
N ALA A 54 -3.61 4.95 -18.93
CA ALA A 54 -3.25 4.78 -20.33
C ALA A 54 -3.88 3.51 -20.92
N GLY A 55 -3.85 2.40 -20.17
CA GLY A 55 -4.47 1.13 -20.56
C GLY A 55 -5.98 1.27 -20.73
N PHE A 56 -6.66 1.93 -19.80
CA PHE A 56 -8.09 2.20 -19.86
C PHE A 56 -8.46 3.07 -21.07
N GLY A 57 -7.76 4.17 -21.31
CA GLY A 57 -8.00 5.01 -22.49
C GLY A 57 -7.79 4.26 -23.79
N LEU A 58 -6.75 3.42 -23.86
CA LEU A 58 -6.52 2.55 -25.02
C LEU A 58 -7.66 1.55 -25.20
N GLN A 59 -8.15 0.91 -24.14
CA GLN A 59 -9.30 0.01 -24.20
C GLN A 59 -10.57 0.71 -24.69
N VAL A 60 -10.88 1.89 -24.15
CA VAL A 60 -12.05 2.68 -24.57
C VAL A 60 -11.93 3.08 -26.05
N GLY A 61 -10.75 3.55 -26.47
CA GLY A 61 -10.48 3.86 -27.87
C GLY A 61 -10.69 2.65 -28.79
N LEU A 62 -10.08 1.50 -28.45
CA LEU A 62 -10.23 0.26 -29.22
C LEU A 62 -11.68 -0.24 -29.25
N TYR A 63 -12.43 -0.13 -28.15
CA TYR A 63 -13.86 -0.46 -28.10
C TYR A 63 -14.65 0.34 -29.13
N PHE A 64 -14.50 1.67 -29.14
CA PHE A 64 -15.22 2.53 -30.08
C PHE A 64 -14.76 2.29 -31.52
N TYR A 65 -13.48 1.99 -31.75
CA TYR A 65 -12.97 1.61 -33.06
C TYR A 65 -13.64 0.34 -33.59
N ILE A 66 -13.66 -0.73 -32.78
CA ILE A 66 -14.28 -2.01 -33.15
C ILE A 66 -15.77 -1.80 -33.41
N ARG A 67 -16.48 -1.13 -32.50
CA ARG A 67 -17.92 -0.87 -32.63
C ARG A 67 -18.27 -0.07 -33.88
N ALA A 68 -17.50 0.98 -34.20
CA ALA A 68 -17.69 1.76 -35.40
C ALA A 68 -17.41 0.93 -36.66
N SER A 69 -16.35 0.13 -36.66
CA SER A 69 -15.94 -0.70 -37.81
C SER A 69 -16.93 -1.82 -38.10
N PHE A 70 -17.46 -2.49 -37.07
CA PHE A 70 -18.49 -3.51 -37.22
C PHE A 70 -19.81 -2.94 -37.74
N ARG A 71 -20.20 -1.75 -37.25
CA ARG A 71 -21.38 -1.03 -37.75
C ARG A 71 -21.21 -0.66 -39.22
N LEU A 72 -20.03 -0.18 -39.62
CA LEU A 72 -19.74 0.20 -41.01
C LEU A 72 -19.71 -1.01 -41.96
N ARG A 73 -19.29 -2.18 -41.49
CA ARG A 73 -19.21 -3.41 -42.29
C ARG A 73 -20.42 -4.35 -42.14
N GLN A 74 -21.47 -3.92 -41.44
CA GLN A 74 -22.69 -4.71 -41.17
C GLN A 74 -22.42 -6.12 -40.60
N MET A 75 -21.37 -6.27 -39.79
CA MET A 75 -20.96 -7.57 -39.22
C MET A 75 -21.68 -7.84 -37.89
N ALA A 76 -21.83 -9.13 -37.52
CA ALA A 76 -22.39 -9.53 -36.23
C ALA A 76 -21.56 -8.94 -35.06
N ASN A 77 -22.25 -8.32 -34.11
CA ASN A 77 -21.65 -7.49 -33.07
C ASN A 77 -20.87 -8.36 -32.05
N PRO A 78 -19.54 -8.19 -31.88
CA PRO A 78 -18.73 -9.01 -30.96
C PRO A 78 -18.83 -8.54 -29.50
N THR A 79 -19.96 -7.91 -29.14
CA THR A 79 -20.13 -7.08 -27.95
C THR A 79 -19.84 -7.83 -26.65
N ALA A 80 -20.10 -9.15 -26.59
CA ALA A 80 -19.94 -9.94 -25.37
C ALA A 80 -18.47 -10.00 -24.89
N ALA A 81 -17.53 -10.35 -25.78
CA ALA A 81 -16.11 -10.47 -25.42
C ALA A 81 -15.46 -9.11 -25.10
N VAL A 82 -15.88 -8.04 -25.79
CA VAL A 82 -15.35 -6.68 -25.57
C VAL A 82 -15.94 -6.04 -24.31
N THR A 83 -17.19 -6.34 -23.97
CA THR A 83 -17.85 -5.81 -22.76
C THR A 83 -17.33 -6.51 -21.50
N ALA A 84 -17.10 -7.83 -21.56
CA ALA A 84 -16.57 -8.60 -20.43
C ALA A 84 -15.18 -8.10 -19.98
N SER A 85 -14.28 -7.79 -20.93
CA SER A 85 -12.95 -7.29 -20.60
C SER A 85 -12.95 -5.84 -20.06
N GLY A 86 -13.85 -4.98 -20.57
CA GLY A 86 -14.01 -3.62 -20.06
C GLY A 86 -14.62 -3.56 -18.65
N GLY A 87 -15.51 -4.51 -18.32
CA GLY A 87 -16.16 -4.59 -17.00
C GLY A 87 -15.19 -4.89 -15.86
N ILE A 88 -14.24 -5.81 -16.06
CA ILE A 88 -13.23 -6.15 -15.04
C ILE A 88 -12.30 -4.97 -14.78
N SER A 89 -11.81 -4.30 -15.84
CA SER A 89 -10.93 -3.13 -15.70
C SER A 89 -11.63 -1.96 -14.99
N THR A 90 -12.87 -1.66 -15.38
CA THR A 90 -13.68 -0.61 -14.73
C THR A 90 -13.95 -0.97 -13.27
N GLY A 91 -14.27 -2.24 -12.96
CA GLY A 91 -14.49 -2.72 -11.60
C GLY A 91 -13.23 -2.60 -10.71
N SER A 92 -12.07 -3.04 -11.20
CA SER A 92 -10.79 -2.89 -10.51
C SER A 92 -10.44 -1.43 -10.26
N MET A 93 -10.73 -0.55 -11.23
CA MET A 93 -10.46 0.87 -11.09
C MET A 93 -11.39 1.55 -10.11
N VAL A 94 -12.69 1.23 -10.14
CA VAL A 94 -13.65 1.72 -9.14
C VAL A 94 -13.26 1.22 -7.76
N ALA A 95 -12.88 -0.06 -7.60
CA ALA A 95 -12.36 -0.58 -6.33
C ALA A 95 -11.10 0.19 -5.88
N CYS A 96 -10.20 0.51 -6.81
CA CYS A 96 -9.04 1.37 -6.56
C CYS A 96 -9.43 2.82 -6.25
N CYS A 97 -10.52 3.38 -6.75
CA CYS A 97 -10.94 4.72 -6.35
C CYS A 97 -11.68 4.71 -5.00
N LEU A 98 -12.42 3.63 -4.73
CA LEU A 98 -13.24 3.46 -3.54
C LEU A 98 -12.40 3.17 -2.30
N HIS A 99 -11.15 2.70 -2.44
CA HIS A 99 -10.26 2.55 -1.28
C HIS A 99 -9.90 3.90 -0.64
N HIS A 100 -10.01 5.05 -1.32
CA HIS A 100 -9.84 6.36 -0.66
C HIS A 100 -11.09 6.80 0.11
N LEU A 101 -12.21 6.11 -0.09
CA LEU A 101 -13.41 6.28 0.73
C LEU A 101 -13.30 5.54 2.07
N VAL A 102 -12.22 4.79 2.27
CA VAL A 102 -11.90 4.03 3.48
C VAL A 102 -11.69 4.94 4.68
N ASP A 103 -11.30 6.19 4.48
CA ASP A 103 -11.10 7.13 5.60
C ASP A 103 -12.43 7.52 6.28
N VAL A 104 -13.55 7.36 5.58
CA VAL A 104 -14.92 7.63 6.08
C VAL A 104 -15.72 6.35 6.36
N LEU A 105 -15.27 5.20 5.86
CA LEU A 105 -15.93 3.89 6.03
C LEU A 105 -16.01 3.41 7.50
N PRO A 106 -15.01 3.64 8.39
CA PRO A 106 -15.10 3.35 9.81
C PRO A 106 -16.25 4.09 10.50
N LEU A 107 -16.54 5.33 10.10
CA LEU A 107 -17.65 6.12 10.61
C LEU A 107 -19.03 5.55 10.23
N MET A 108 -19.08 4.75 9.14
CA MET A 108 -20.28 4.07 8.66
C MET A 108 -20.39 2.62 9.13
N GLY A 109 -19.55 2.18 10.09
CA GLY A 109 -19.56 0.81 10.59
C GLY A 109 -18.96 -0.22 9.63
N LEU A 110 -18.22 0.21 8.60
CA LEU A 110 -17.56 -0.64 7.60
C LEU A 110 -16.04 -0.73 7.83
N ALA A 111 -15.59 -0.64 9.08
CA ALA A 111 -14.18 -0.65 9.46
C ALA A 111 -13.40 -1.88 8.94
N ALA A 112 -14.04 -3.06 8.89
CA ALA A 112 -13.40 -4.28 8.36
C ALA A 112 -13.17 -4.21 6.83
N ALA A 113 -14.12 -3.65 6.07
CA ALA A 113 -13.97 -3.46 4.63
C ALA A 113 -12.93 -2.37 4.32
N ALA A 114 -12.85 -1.37 5.19
CA ALA A 114 -11.84 -0.33 5.18
C ALA A 114 -10.42 -0.91 5.25
N VAL A 115 -10.11 -1.64 6.32
CA VAL A 115 -8.79 -2.28 6.53
C VAL A 115 -8.45 -3.25 5.39
N PHE A 116 -9.44 -4.02 4.91
CA PHE A 116 -9.22 -4.93 3.79
C PHE A 116 -8.83 -4.18 2.49
N LEU A 117 -9.52 -3.08 2.17
CA LEU A 117 -9.25 -2.33 0.94
C LEU A 117 -7.88 -1.66 0.95
N THR A 118 -7.42 -1.12 2.09
CA THR A 118 -6.08 -0.55 2.23
C THR A 118 -5.00 -1.64 2.21
N GLN A 119 -5.18 -2.74 2.92
CA GLN A 119 -4.20 -3.84 2.96
C GLN A 119 -3.96 -4.48 1.59
N TYR A 120 -4.99 -4.56 0.73
CA TYR A 120 -4.90 -5.18 -0.58
C TYR A 120 -4.90 -4.17 -1.75
N GLN A 121 -4.68 -2.88 -1.49
CA GLN A 121 -4.70 -1.82 -2.51
C GLN A 121 -3.72 -2.11 -3.66
N ALA A 122 -2.46 -2.42 -3.35
CA ALA A 122 -1.44 -2.75 -4.36
C ALA A 122 -1.82 -3.99 -5.18
N PHE A 123 -2.45 -4.98 -4.53
CA PHE A 123 -2.94 -6.19 -5.20
C PHE A 123 -4.05 -5.87 -6.21
N PHE A 124 -5.01 -5.01 -5.85
CA PHE A 124 -6.07 -4.59 -6.78
C PHE A 124 -5.54 -3.76 -7.96
N LEU A 125 -4.58 -2.87 -7.72
CA LEU A 125 -3.89 -2.12 -8.76
C LEU A 125 -3.19 -3.05 -9.75
N PHE A 126 -2.45 -4.03 -9.23
CA PHE A 126 -1.77 -5.03 -10.03
C PHE A 126 -2.74 -5.85 -10.88
N LEU A 127 -3.83 -6.34 -10.29
CA LEU A 127 -4.90 -7.03 -11.02
C LEU A 127 -5.52 -6.15 -12.11
N GLY A 128 -5.71 -4.86 -11.83
CA GLY A 128 -6.19 -3.88 -12.80
C GLY A 128 -5.27 -3.76 -14.01
N ILE A 129 -3.95 -3.70 -13.81
CA ILE A 129 -2.96 -3.61 -14.89
C ILE A 129 -2.98 -4.88 -15.74
N LEU A 130 -2.99 -6.06 -15.11
CA LEU A 130 -3.07 -7.34 -15.83
C LEU A 130 -4.36 -7.46 -16.63
N SER A 131 -5.50 -7.10 -16.03
CA SER A 131 -6.80 -7.06 -16.71
C SER A 131 -6.79 -6.10 -17.91
N ASN A 132 -6.17 -4.93 -17.75
CA ASN A 132 -6.00 -3.97 -18.84
C ASN A 132 -5.22 -4.57 -20.01
N LEU A 133 -4.08 -5.18 -19.71
CA LEU A 133 -3.23 -5.85 -20.70
C LEU A 133 -3.99 -6.94 -21.44
N ILE A 134 -4.68 -7.83 -20.72
CA ILE A 134 -5.47 -8.92 -21.30
C ILE A 134 -6.57 -8.33 -22.21
N GLY A 135 -7.34 -7.35 -21.73
CA GLY A 135 -8.41 -6.74 -22.51
C GLY A 135 -7.93 -6.08 -23.79
N ILE A 136 -6.78 -5.39 -23.76
CA ILE A 136 -6.15 -4.82 -24.96
C ILE A 136 -5.80 -5.93 -25.96
N THR A 137 -5.17 -7.02 -25.51
CA THR A 137 -4.81 -8.13 -26.42
C THR A 137 -6.03 -8.81 -27.05
N ILE A 138 -7.14 -8.95 -26.32
CA ILE A 138 -8.41 -9.48 -26.85
C ILE A 138 -8.98 -8.55 -27.92
N MET A 139 -9.02 -7.24 -27.67
CA MET A 139 -9.53 -6.27 -28.65
C MET A 139 -8.68 -6.25 -29.93
N LEU A 140 -7.35 -6.31 -29.79
CA LEU A 140 -6.43 -6.41 -30.91
C LEU A 140 -6.59 -7.72 -31.69
N GLU A 141 -6.85 -8.85 -31.03
CA GLU A 141 -7.18 -10.11 -31.70
C GLU A 141 -8.47 -10.00 -32.52
N ILE A 142 -9.52 -9.37 -31.97
CA ILE A 142 -10.78 -9.15 -32.69
C ILE A 142 -10.54 -8.30 -33.95
N ILE A 143 -9.72 -7.26 -33.84
CA ILE A 143 -9.36 -6.40 -34.98
C ILE A 143 -8.62 -7.22 -36.05
N GLN A 144 -7.66 -8.06 -35.64
CA GLN A 144 -6.88 -8.89 -36.56
C GLN A 144 -7.74 -9.97 -37.24
N LYS A 145 -8.55 -10.72 -36.47
CA LYS A 145 -9.42 -11.80 -37.00
C LYS A 145 -10.46 -11.30 -37.99
N ASN A 146 -11.02 -10.10 -37.75
CA ASN A 146 -12.05 -9.52 -38.62
C ASN A 146 -11.47 -8.63 -39.73
N LYS A 147 -10.14 -8.67 -39.96
CA LYS A 147 -9.43 -7.89 -40.99
C LYS A 147 -9.78 -6.39 -40.91
N LEU A 148 -9.84 -5.88 -39.68
CA LEU A 148 -10.10 -4.48 -39.36
C LEU A 148 -8.81 -3.68 -39.14
N SER A 149 -7.64 -4.24 -39.46
CA SER A 149 -6.34 -3.59 -39.28
C SER A 149 -6.06 -2.56 -40.37
N GLU A 150 -6.70 -1.39 -40.27
CA GLU A 150 -6.50 -0.27 -41.21
C GLU A 150 -5.55 0.81 -40.65
N GLY A 151 -4.84 1.52 -41.55
CA GLY A 151 -3.99 2.65 -41.19
C GLY A 151 -2.90 2.35 -40.15
N PHE A 152 -2.93 3.05 -39.02
CA PHE A 152 -1.96 2.89 -37.93
C PHE A 152 -1.97 1.48 -37.34
N LEU A 153 -3.15 0.88 -37.15
CA LEU A 153 -3.29 -0.46 -36.58
C LEU A 153 -2.66 -1.54 -37.47
N ARG A 154 -2.63 -1.33 -38.79
CA ARG A 154 -1.94 -2.24 -39.73
C ARG A 154 -0.45 -2.32 -39.47
N ARG A 155 0.19 -1.21 -39.07
CA ARG A 155 1.63 -1.18 -38.76
C ARG A 155 1.94 -1.82 -37.42
N VAL A 156 1.00 -1.79 -36.48
CA VAL A 156 1.19 -2.33 -35.12
C VAL A 156 0.83 -3.82 -35.05
N LEU A 157 -0.19 -4.27 -35.79
CA LEU A 157 -0.70 -5.65 -35.78
C LEU A 157 0.07 -6.59 -36.73
N ILE A 158 1.39 -6.62 -36.63
CA ILE A 158 2.24 -7.51 -37.44
C ILE A 158 2.27 -8.92 -36.84
N TYR A 159 2.21 -9.02 -35.51
CA TYR A 159 2.30 -10.28 -34.79
C TYR A 159 0.94 -11.01 -34.69
N ASN A 160 0.98 -12.33 -34.48
CA ASN A 160 -0.22 -13.13 -34.28
C ASN A 160 -0.83 -12.86 -32.90
N MET A 161 -1.89 -12.05 -32.86
CA MET A 161 -2.53 -11.62 -31.63
C MET A 161 -3.20 -12.75 -30.85
N ASN A 162 -3.58 -13.85 -31.51
CA ASN A 162 -4.11 -15.02 -30.81
C ASN A 162 -3.04 -15.68 -29.93
N GLN A 163 -1.78 -15.74 -30.39
CA GLN A 163 -0.67 -16.23 -29.58
C GLN A 163 -0.29 -15.23 -28.49
N ILE A 164 -0.21 -13.94 -28.82
CA ILE A 164 0.10 -12.88 -27.84
C ILE A 164 -0.91 -12.90 -26.69
N LYS A 165 -2.22 -13.01 -26.99
CA LYS A 165 -3.25 -13.12 -25.97
C LYS A 165 -3.03 -14.33 -25.05
N LYS A 166 -2.72 -15.51 -25.61
CA LYS A 166 -2.47 -16.72 -24.80
C LYS A 166 -1.26 -16.54 -23.89
N ILE A 167 -0.18 -15.95 -24.42
CA ILE A 167 1.02 -15.61 -23.65
C ILE A 167 0.68 -14.59 -22.56
N ALA A 168 -0.10 -13.55 -22.87
CA ALA A 168 -0.50 -12.52 -21.91
C ALA A 168 -1.34 -13.13 -20.76
N ILE A 169 -2.31 -13.99 -21.07
CA ILE A 169 -3.11 -14.69 -20.05
C ILE A 169 -2.24 -15.62 -19.21
N GLY A 170 -1.40 -16.44 -19.84
CA GLY A 170 -0.51 -17.37 -19.15
C GLY A 170 0.50 -16.67 -18.25
N SER A 171 1.18 -15.65 -18.77
CA SER A 171 2.13 -14.85 -17.99
C SER A 171 1.46 -14.10 -16.85
N SER A 172 0.26 -13.53 -17.07
CA SER A 172 -0.53 -12.87 -16.01
C SER A 172 -0.88 -13.84 -14.88
N LEU A 173 -1.28 -15.08 -15.20
CA LEU A 173 -1.60 -16.09 -14.20
C LEU A 173 -0.36 -16.52 -13.40
N VAL A 174 0.78 -16.72 -14.08
CA VAL A 174 2.06 -17.06 -13.42
C VAL A 174 2.51 -15.92 -12.50
N LEU A 175 2.42 -14.67 -12.98
CA LEU A 175 2.73 -13.48 -12.19
C LEU A 175 1.84 -13.35 -10.96
N LEU A 176 0.53 -13.59 -11.12
CA LEU A 176 -0.43 -13.53 -10.02
C LEU A 176 -0.14 -14.62 -8.97
N LEU A 177 0.17 -15.85 -9.40
CA LEU A 177 0.59 -16.92 -8.50
C LEU A 177 1.91 -16.59 -7.80
N ALA A 178 2.91 -16.08 -8.52
CA ALA A 178 4.19 -15.68 -7.95
C ALA A 178 4.01 -14.59 -6.88
N VAL A 179 3.22 -13.55 -7.18
CA VAL A 179 2.89 -12.48 -6.21
C VAL A 179 2.15 -13.06 -5.01
N PHE A 180 1.18 -13.95 -5.21
CA PHE A 180 0.46 -14.61 -4.11
C PHE A 180 1.40 -15.40 -3.19
N PHE A 181 2.34 -16.17 -3.75
CA PHE A 181 3.33 -16.91 -2.96
C PHE A 181 4.31 -15.98 -2.25
N LEU A 182 4.79 -14.91 -2.90
CA LEU A 182 5.68 -13.94 -2.28
C LEU A 182 5.02 -13.24 -1.08
N ILE A 183 3.74 -12.86 -1.20
CA ILE A 183 2.99 -12.27 -0.08
C ILE A 183 2.86 -13.28 1.07
N ASN A 184 2.57 -14.55 0.77
CA ASN A 184 2.45 -15.60 1.78
C ASN A 184 3.78 -15.98 2.46
N ASP A 185 4.92 -15.84 1.76
CA ASP A 185 6.23 -16.19 2.32
C ASP A 185 6.75 -15.13 3.30
N GLN A 186 6.44 -13.85 3.08
CA GLN A 186 6.75 -12.78 4.06
C GLN A 186 6.08 -13.07 5.42
N VAL A 187 4.85 -13.58 5.41
CA VAL A 187 4.10 -13.99 6.62
C VAL A 187 4.78 -15.15 7.37
N LYS A 188 5.55 -16.01 6.68
CA LYS A 188 6.24 -17.15 7.31
C LYS A 188 7.60 -16.79 7.91
N VAL A 189 8.31 -15.82 7.31
CA VAL A 189 9.66 -15.42 7.74
C VAL A 189 9.59 -14.66 9.07
N ASP A 190 8.60 -13.77 9.24
CA ASP A 190 8.44 -12.99 10.48
C ASP A 190 8.05 -13.86 11.69
N VAL A 191 7.33 -14.96 11.47
CA VAL A 191 6.96 -15.90 12.54
C VAL A 191 8.14 -16.81 12.94
N SER A 192 9.06 -17.09 12.02
CA SER A 192 10.17 -18.03 12.27
C SER A 192 11.39 -17.37 12.91
N ALA A 193 11.58 -16.06 12.71
CA ALA A 193 12.71 -15.31 13.25
C ALA A 193 12.66 -15.06 14.78
N ASN A 194 11.48 -15.14 15.40
CA ASN A 194 11.28 -14.85 16.82
C ASN A 194 11.42 -16.05 17.78
N ILE A 195 11.81 -17.24 17.30
CA ILE A 195 11.80 -18.48 18.12
C ILE A 195 13.21 -19.06 18.38
N SER A 196 14.27 -18.58 17.72
CA SER A 196 15.60 -19.23 17.78
C SER A 196 16.71 -18.36 18.37
N THR A 197 16.67 -18.08 19.67
CA THR A 197 17.90 -17.78 20.44
C THR A 197 17.69 -18.00 21.94
N THR A 198 17.84 -19.25 22.37
CA THR A 198 18.09 -19.59 23.78
C THR A 198 19.57 -19.95 23.89
N GLU A 199 20.41 -19.00 24.29
CA GLU A 199 21.80 -19.29 24.69
C GLU A 199 21.87 -19.43 26.21
N THR A 200 22.22 -20.65 26.63
CA THR A 200 22.52 -21.06 28.01
C THR A 200 23.90 -20.52 28.42
N ILE A 201 23.98 -19.72 29.48
CA ILE A 201 25.27 -19.32 30.08
C ILE A 201 25.32 -19.75 31.56
N THR A 202 26.32 -20.58 31.88
CA THR A 202 26.72 -20.99 33.23
C THR A 202 27.55 -19.88 33.93
N PRO A 203 27.46 -19.73 35.26
CA PRO A 203 28.07 -18.60 35.96
C PRO A 203 29.51 -18.89 36.37
N LYS A 204 30.40 -17.90 36.24
CA LYS A 204 31.71 -17.90 36.91
C LYS A 204 31.89 -16.61 37.70
N ILE A 205 31.97 -16.80 39.02
CA ILE A 205 32.12 -15.79 40.07
C ILE A 205 33.56 -15.29 40.12
N GLY A 206 33.77 -13.98 40.31
CA GLY A 206 35.07 -13.40 40.68
C GLY A 206 35.13 -11.87 40.74
N SER A 207 34.97 -11.33 41.96
CA SER A 207 35.49 -10.07 42.55
C SER A 207 34.90 -8.67 42.19
N GLU A 208 34.27 -8.08 43.22
CA GLU A 208 33.91 -6.68 43.55
C GLU A 208 35.01 -5.59 43.40
N PRO A 209 34.74 -4.28 43.64
CA PRO A 209 33.49 -3.49 43.47
C PRO A 209 33.74 -2.06 42.88
N LYS A 210 32.74 -1.45 42.19
CA LYS A 210 32.27 -0.04 42.39
C LYS A 210 31.49 0.56 41.20
N LEU A 211 30.33 1.10 41.57
CA LEU A 211 29.68 2.34 41.11
C LEU A 211 28.89 2.31 39.78
N THR A 212 27.56 2.26 39.95
CA THR A 212 26.48 2.61 38.98
C THR A 212 26.53 1.85 37.66
N GLU A 213 25.95 0.65 37.67
CA GLU A 213 25.58 -0.06 36.44
C GLU A 213 24.47 0.71 35.72
N ALA A 214 24.83 1.34 34.61
CA ALA A 214 23.86 1.76 33.61
C ALA A 214 23.27 0.48 33.00
N ILE A 215 21.98 0.23 33.23
CA ILE A 215 21.25 -0.87 32.58
C ILE A 215 21.18 -0.51 31.08
N SER A 216 22.05 -1.11 30.28
CA SER A 216 22.09 -0.89 28.82
C SER A 216 20.99 -1.70 28.14
N LEU A 217 19.79 -1.14 28.09
CA LEU A 217 18.66 -1.75 27.41
C LEU A 217 18.82 -1.70 25.88
N LEU A 218 18.62 -2.85 25.22
CA LEU A 218 18.67 -2.95 23.76
C LEU A 218 17.49 -2.20 23.10
N ASN A 219 17.73 -1.67 21.89
CA ASN A 219 16.65 -1.13 21.08
C ASN A 219 15.72 -2.25 20.60
N LYS A 220 14.44 -1.92 20.40
CA LYS A 220 13.40 -2.82 19.91
C LYS A 220 12.67 -2.21 18.74
N THR A 221 12.15 -3.06 17.86
CA THR A 221 11.42 -2.64 16.67
C THR A 221 10.09 -3.35 16.55
N ASP A 222 9.10 -2.65 16.05
CA ASP A 222 7.78 -3.19 15.70
C ASP A 222 7.42 -2.69 14.30
N ASN A 223 7.02 -3.61 13.42
CA ASN A 223 6.65 -3.30 12.04
C ASN A 223 5.24 -3.82 11.76
N GLN A 224 4.26 -2.91 11.83
CA GLN A 224 2.85 -3.22 11.65
C GLN A 224 2.21 -2.12 10.81
N GLY A 225 1.37 -2.51 9.84
CA GLY A 225 0.64 -1.59 8.98
C GLY A 225 1.52 -0.65 8.16
N GLU A 226 2.67 -1.11 7.67
CA GLU A 226 3.68 -0.32 6.93
C GLU A 226 4.34 0.82 7.74
N ILE A 227 4.13 0.83 9.06
CA ILE A 227 4.77 1.76 9.99
C ILE A 227 5.79 0.99 10.84
N LEU A 228 7.06 1.36 10.70
CA LEU A 228 8.18 0.84 11.47
C LEU A 228 8.41 1.75 12.68
N PHE A 229 8.19 1.22 13.88
CA PHE A 229 8.68 1.82 15.12
C PHE A 229 10.02 1.23 15.48
N LYS A 230 10.97 2.09 15.82
CA LYS A 230 12.23 1.74 16.48
C LYS A 230 12.35 2.53 17.77
N VAL A 231 12.39 1.81 18.88
CA VAL A 231 12.43 2.37 20.23
C VAL A 231 13.74 2.01 20.90
N THR A 232 14.48 3.01 21.34
CA THR A 232 15.76 2.86 22.04
C THR A 232 15.67 3.52 23.41
N PRO A 233 15.77 2.76 24.52
CA PRO A 233 15.80 3.36 25.84
C PRO A 233 17.07 4.21 26.02
N LEU A 234 16.94 5.35 26.71
CA LEU A 234 18.05 6.29 26.95
C LEU A 234 18.43 6.29 28.43
N ASP A 235 19.67 5.90 28.74
CA ASP A 235 20.33 5.99 30.05
C ASP A 235 19.38 5.78 31.25
N PHE A 236 18.79 4.58 31.32
CA PHE A 236 17.80 4.25 32.34
C PHE A 236 18.42 4.27 33.76
N SER A 237 17.72 4.94 34.68
CA SER A 237 18.01 4.87 36.12
C SER A 237 16.71 5.06 36.92
N PHE A 238 16.64 4.44 38.09
CA PHE A 238 15.56 4.72 39.03
C PHE A 238 15.67 6.14 39.57
N ASN A 239 14.54 6.74 39.95
CA ASN A 239 14.43 8.13 40.42
C ASN A 239 14.75 9.23 39.40
N THR A 240 15.03 8.91 38.14
CA THR A 240 15.10 9.88 37.02
C THR A 240 13.97 9.64 36.03
N PRO A 241 13.53 10.66 35.26
CA PRO A 241 12.56 10.48 34.19
C PRO A 241 13.01 9.43 33.19
N VAL A 242 12.12 8.50 32.86
CA VAL A 242 12.40 7.46 31.86
C VAL A 242 12.25 8.07 30.47
N LYS A 243 13.21 7.78 29.58
CA LYS A 243 13.26 8.35 28.23
C LYS A 243 13.49 7.26 27.20
N PHE A 244 12.78 7.38 26.08
CA PHE A 244 12.97 6.53 24.91
C PHE A 244 13.18 7.39 23.67
N GLU A 245 14.26 7.15 22.92
CA GLU A 245 14.35 7.62 21.54
C GLU A 245 13.40 6.78 20.70
N VAL A 246 12.43 7.42 20.05
CA VAL A 246 11.47 6.78 19.16
C VAL A 246 11.70 7.30 17.75
N LYS A 247 11.91 6.39 16.81
CA LYS A 247 11.98 6.64 15.37
C LYS A 247 10.85 5.90 14.69
N ILE A 248 10.09 6.60 13.87
CA ILE A 248 8.92 6.09 13.18
C ILE A 248 9.10 6.40 11.70
N ASP A 249 9.10 5.36 10.89
CA ASP A 249 9.18 5.47 9.43
C ASP A 249 7.91 4.85 8.83
N THR A 250 7.27 5.56 7.90
CA THR A 250 6.16 5.03 7.11
C THR A 250 6.35 5.33 5.62
N HIS A 251 5.89 4.40 4.79
CA HIS A 251 5.86 4.56 3.34
C HIS A 251 4.47 4.94 2.81
N SER A 252 3.45 4.99 3.66
CA SER A 252 2.08 5.37 3.31
C SER A 252 1.34 6.04 4.49
N GLY A 253 0.68 7.17 4.23
CA GLY A 253 -0.12 7.91 5.23
C GLY A 253 0.68 8.89 6.11
N SER A 254 -0.02 9.79 6.82
CA SER A 254 0.59 10.81 7.69
C SER A 254 0.57 10.39 9.16
N LEU A 255 1.70 10.56 9.86
CA LEU A 255 1.85 10.29 11.29
C LEU A 255 1.28 11.45 12.13
N GLY A 256 -0.04 11.63 12.08
CA GLY A 256 -0.76 12.76 12.71
C GLY A 256 -1.18 12.56 14.17
N PHE A 257 -0.68 11.52 14.85
CA PHE A 257 -1.04 11.22 16.23
C PHE A 257 -0.13 11.93 17.24
N ASP A 258 -0.68 12.26 18.42
CA ASP A 258 0.10 12.76 19.54
C ASP A 258 0.65 11.58 20.35
N LEU A 259 1.97 11.38 20.30
CA LEU A 259 2.65 10.29 21.00
C LEU A 259 2.47 10.38 22.52
N THR A 260 2.22 11.56 23.09
CA THR A 260 2.00 11.71 24.53
C THR A 260 0.64 11.20 24.97
N GLU A 261 -0.37 11.23 24.08
CA GLU A 261 -1.73 10.74 24.38
C GLU A 261 -1.85 9.23 24.21
N ILE A 262 -1.09 8.64 23.29
CA ILE A 262 -1.22 7.21 22.92
C ILE A 262 -0.18 6.29 23.57
N SER A 263 0.72 6.82 24.39
CA SER A 263 1.83 6.04 24.97
C SER A 263 1.72 5.90 26.49
N ILE A 264 1.80 4.66 26.95
CA ILE A 264 1.77 4.29 28.37
C ILE A 264 2.98 3.40 28.67
N LEU A 265 3.66 3.67 29.77
CA LEU A 265 4.67 2.79 30.34
C LEU A 265 4.03 1.99 31.49
N GLU A 266 4.16 0.69 31.49
CA GLU A 266 3.69 -0.22 32.54
C GLU A 266 4.90 -0.93 33.18
N ASP A 267 4.89 -1.09 34.50
CA ASP A 267 5.87 -1.90 35.23
C ASP A 267 5.32 -3.28 35.63
N ASP A 268 6.20 -4.18 36.08
CA ASP A 268 5.81 -5.54 36.52
C ASP A 268 5.00 -5.58 37.83
N LEU A 269 4.81 -4.43 38.48
CA LEU A 269 3.97 -4.27 39.67
C LEU A 269 2.55 -3.78 39.32
N GLY A 270 2.28 -3.53 38.03
CA GLY A 270 1.00 -3.08 37.50
C GLY A 270 0.76 -1.57 37.61
N ASN A 271 1.81 -0.77 37.84
CA ASN A 271 1.68 0.69 37.77
C ASN A 271 1.80 1.16 36.32
N ASN A 272 0.95 2.13 35.97
CA ASN A 272 0.93 2.75 34.65
C ASN A 272 1.37 4.22 34.73
N TYR A 273 2.24 4.61 33.82
CA TYR A 273 2.79 5.95 33.70
C TYR A 273 2.47 6.48 32.30
N GLN A 274 1.63 7.51 32.21
CA GLN A 274 1.37 8.20 30.94
C GLN A 274 2.62 8.96 30.50
N ALA A 275 2.88 9.02 29.19
CA ALA A 275 3.89 9.90 28.64
C ALA A 275 3.62 11.37 29.00
N THR A 276 4.65 12.09 29.43
CA THR A 276 4.54 13.46 29.93
C THR A 276 5.00 14.50 28.91
N ASP A 277 5.88 14.11 27.98
CA ASP A 277 6.45 15.02 27.00
C ASP A 277 6.95 14.27 25.75
N TRP A 278 6.92 14.96 24.61
CA TRP A 278 7.49 14.52 23.34
C TRP A 278 8.45 15.60 22.80
N GLN A 279 9.73 15.27 22.82
CA GLN A 279 10.81 16.16 22.38
C GLN A 279 11.32 15.70 21.01
N GLY A 280 10.63 16.11 19.95
CA GLY A 280 10.95 15.65 18.59
C GLY A 280 10.32 16.49 17.51
N SER A 281 10.34 15.96 16.28
CA SER A 281 9.59 16.55 15.18
C SER A 281 8.11 16.71 15.57
N PRO A 282 7.45 17.83 15.23
CA PRO A 282 6.03 18.00 15.47
C PRO A 282 5.22 16.92 14.75
N SER A 283 4.04 16.59 15.28
CA SER A 283 3.12 15.60 14.69
C SER A 283 2.84 15.93 13.21
N GLY A 284 2.90 14.92 12.34
CA GLY A 284 2.70 15.04 10.89
C GLY A 284 3.94 14.68 10.05
N GLY A 285 3.72 14.20 8.83
CA GLY A 285 4.78 13.74 7.90
C GLY A 285 4.92 12.22 7.82
N HIS A 286 6.00 11.72 7.19
CA HIS A 286 6.26 10.29 6.93
C HIS A 286 7.47 9.72 7.69
N HIS A 287 8.22 10.57 8.40
CA HIS A 287 9.34 10.19 9.26
C HIS A 287 9.26 11.03 10.54
N LEU A 288 9.04 10.40 11.69
CA LEU A 288 9.08 11.06 13.00
C LEU A 288 10.26 10.54 13.80
N ALA A 289 10.98 11.45 14.44
CA ALA A 289 12.05 11.10 15.36
C ALA A 289 12.03 12.06 16.55
N GLY A 290 12.21 11.53 17.75
CA GLY A 290 12.18 12.31 18.97
C GLY A 290 12.38 11.47 20.21
N VAL A 291 12.28 12.13 21.36
CA VAL A 291 12.39 11.52 22.67
C VAL A 291 11.05 11.56 23.38
N LEU A 292 10.52 10.39 23.70
CA LEU A 292 9.33 10.21 24.51
C LEU A 292 9.73 10.14 25.98
N VAL A 293 9.10 10.96 26.82
CA VAL A 293 9.47 11.15 28.22
C VAL A 293 8.34 10.67 29.13
N PHE A 294 8.69 9.97 30.20
CA PHE A 294 7.80 9.54 31.26
C PHE A 294 8.26 10.06 32.62
N SER A 295 7.37 9.96 33.61
CA SER A 295 7.74 10.20 35.00
C SER A 295 8.81 9.21 35.48
N LYS A 296 9.48 9.56 36.58
CA LYS A 296 10.43 8.66 37.24
C LYS A 296 9.73 7.44 37.83
N LEU A 297 10.45 6.32 37.90
CA LEU A 297 10.05 5.15 38.67
C LEU A 297 10.58 5.28 40.10
N ASP A 298 9.67 5.40 41.06
CA ASP A 298 9.97 5.51 42.50
C ASP A 298 10.16 4.13 43.17
N ILE A 299 9.78 3.06 42.48
CA ILE A 299 9.84 1.67 42.95
C ILE A 299 10.74 0.86 42.02
N GLN A 300 11.53 -0.06 42.59
CA GLN A 300 12.38 -0.97 41.82
C GLN A 300 11.54 -2.03 41.11
N ALA A 301 11.11 -1.71 39.88
CA ALA A 301 10.54 -2.63 38.92
C ALA A 301 11.61 -3.55 38.32
N LYS A 302 11.23 -4.77 37.96
CA LYS A 302 12.10 -5.73 37.27
C LYS A 302 11.87 -5.76 35.78
N LYS A 303 10.70 -5.29 35.32
CA LYS A 303 10.37 -5.19 33.90
C LYS A 303 9.67 -3.88 33.58
N LEU A 304 9.88 -3.41 32.36
CA LEU A 304 9.16 -2.28 31.79
C LEU A 304 8.52 -2.66 30.47
N LYS A 305 7.31 -2.18 30.27
CA LYS A 305 6.52 -2.36 29.07
C LYS A 305 6.07 -1.01 28.53
N LEU A 306 6.59 -0.62 27.38
CA LEU A 306 6.06 0.53 26.65
C LEU A 306 4.94 0.06 25.72
N ILE A 307 3.77 0.63 25.90
CA ILE A 307 2.58 0.40 25.09
C ILE A 307 2.32 1.66 24.27
N ILE A 308 2.23 1.52 22.96
CA ILE A 308 1.84 2.60 22.03
C ILE A 308 0.60 2.14 21.28
N GLN A 309 -0.49 2.89 21.42
CA GLN A 309 -1.79 2.59 20.81
C GLN A 309 -2.05 3.52 19.61
N ASP A 310 -1.50 3.17 18.46
CA ASP A 310 -1.83 3.82 17.19
C ASP A 310 -3.04 3.10 16.54
N SER A 311 -3.01 2.93 15.22
CA SER A 311 -3.93 2.02 14.51
C SER A 311 -3.78 0.55 14.94
N PHE A 312 -2.68 0.21 15.62
CA PHE A 312 -2.35 -1.09 16.17
C PHE A 312 -1.93 -0.96 17.65
N LEU A 313 -1.94 -2.08 18.35
CA LEU A 313 -1.39 -2.16 19.70
C LEU A 313 0.06 -2.60 19.60
N ARG A 314 1.00 -1.71 19.94
CA ARG A 314 2.44 -1.99 19.90
C ARG A 314 2.99 -2.08 21.30
N VAL A 315 3.77 -3.13 21.57
CA VAL A 315 4.26 -3.44 22.92
C VAL A 315 5.76 -3.73 22.87
N PHE A 316 6.53 -2.97 23.65
CA PHE A 316 7.98 -3.14 23.78
C PHE A 316 8.33 -3.45 25.24
N GLU A 317 8.89 -4.63 25.50
CA GLU A 317 9.18 -5.10 26.86
C GLU A 317 10.68 -5.21 27.12
N TRP A 318 11.15 -4.73 28.26
CA TRP A 318 12.53 -4.83 28.71
C TRP A 318 12.62 -5.41 30.11
N ASP A 319 13.60 -6.29 30.32
CA ASP A 319 14.02 -6.74 31.64
C ASP A 319 15.05 -5.74 32.20
N LEU A 320 14.87 -5.34 33.46
CA LEU A 320 15.75 -4.43 34.21
C LEU A 320 16.70 -5.16 35.17
N GLU A 321 16.64 -6.50 35.21
CA GLU A 321 17.47 -7.40 36.02
C GLU A 321 18.45 -8.21 35.16
#